data_AF-A0A4U8SM83-F1
#
_entry.id   AF-A0A4U8SM83-F1
#
_cell.length_a   1.000
_cell.length_b   1.000
_cell.length_c   1.000
_cell.angle_alpha   90.00
_cell.angle_beta   90.00
_cell.angle_gamma   90.00
#
_symmetry.space_group_name_H-M   'P 1'
#
loop_
_entity.id
_entity.type
_entity.pdbx_description
1 polymer ?
#
loop_
_entity_poly.entity_id
_entity_poly.type
_entity_poly.pdbx_seq_one_letter_code
_entity_poly.pdbx_strand_id
1 'polypeptide(L)'
;MDFDQFYNQVHTQTLARNFVRFRHRIVVSREGYHRLSPKEKEVLNQLHALVLVFSKISWFIYFNEQSGVGISTSANSHLQFDIRYYETLRDIGIDGDIKAMCVLPYFDKCILLGFRMF
;
A
#
# COMPACT_ATOMS: atom_id res chain seq x y z
N MET A 1 14.32 9.53 -10.29
CA MET A 1 13.03 8.85 -10.48
C MET A 1 12.17 9.23 -9.30
N ASP A 2 11.06 9.92 -9.52
CA ASP A 2 10.11 10.26 -8.46
C ASP A 2 9.17 9.07 -8.20
N PHE A 3 8.58 9.01 -7.01
CA PHE A 3 7.63 8.00 -6.60
C PHE A 3 6.46 7.87 -7.59
N ASP A 4 5.97 8.97 -8.15
CA ASP A 4 4.82 8.94 -9.07
C ASP A 4 5.20 8.25 -10.39
N GLN A 5 6.42 8.51 -10.88
CA GLN A 5 6.98 7.80 -12.04
C GLN A 5 7.14 6.30 -11.74
N PHE A 6 7.67 5.96 -10.57
CA PHE A 6 7.84 4.57 -10.14
C PHE A 6 6.48 3.85 -10.05
N TYR A 7 5.49 4.49 -9.43
CA TYR A 7 4.13 3.95 -9.33
C TYR A 7 3.51 3.72 -10.71
N ASN A 8 3.60 4.70 -11.62
CA ASN A 8 3.07 4.58 -12.98
C ASN A 8 3.75 3.45 -13.77
N GLN A 9 5.06 3.28 -13.60
CA GLN A 9 5.79 2.17 -14.20
C GLN A 9 5.30 0.83 -13.65
N VAL A 10 5.21 0.68 -12.32
CA VAL A 10 4.69 -0.55 -11.68
C VAL A 10 3.24 -0.81 -12.10
N HIS A 11 2.42 0.22 -12.23
CA HIS A 11 1.03 0.11 -12.69
C HIS A 11 0.94 -0.46 -14.10
N THR A 12 1.67 0.16 -15.04
CA THR A 12 1.72 -0.29 -16.44
C THR A 12 2.19 -1.75 -16.54
N GLN A 13 3.24 -2.09 -15.78
CA GLN A 13 3.79 -3.43 -15.73
C GLN A 13 2.85 -4.46 -15.09
N THR A 14 2.09 -4.07 -14.06
CA THR A 14 1.03 -4.90 -13.47
C THR A 14 -0.04 -5.23 -14.51
N LEU A 15 -0.51 -4.23 -15.26
CA LEU A 15 -1.50 -4.42 -16.32
C LEU A 15 -0.96 -5.27 -17.48
N ALA A 16 0.34 -5.21 -17.75
CA ALA A 16 0.98 -6.04 -18.78
C ALA A 16 1.33 -7.46 -18.29
N ARG A 17 1.07 -7.80 -17.01
CA ARG A 17 1.50 -9.06 -16.35
C ARG A 17 3.02 -9.27 -16.39
N ASN A 18 3.77 -8.18 -16.56
CA ASN A 18 5.22 -8.17 -16.57
C ASN A 18 5.72 -7.64 -15.22
N PHE A 19 5.55 -8.43 -14.16
CA PHE A 19 5.67 -7.95 -12.80
C PHE A 19 7.09 -7.51 -12.40
N VAL A 20 7.20 -6.32 -11.79
CA VAL A 20 8.42 -5.86 -11.11
C VAL A 20 8.71 -6.76 -9.91
N ARG A 21 9.99 -6.94 -9.59
CA ARG A 21 10.41 -7.61 -8.35
C ARG A 21 11.20 -6.67 -7.44
N PHE A 22 10.91 -6.71 -6.15
CA PHE A 22 11.68 -6.07 -5.10
C PHE A 22 12.00 -7.09 -4.02
N ARG A 23 13.30 -7.30 -3.74
CA ARG A 23 13.78 -8.34 -2.79
C ARG A 23 13.10 -9.69 -3.02
N HIS A 24 13.10 -10.15 -4.27
CA HIS A 24 12.49 -11.39 -4.76
C HIS A 24 10.95 -11.46 -4.73
N ARG A 25 10.26 -10.48 -4.15
CA ARG A 25 8.79 -10.41 -4.10
C ARG A 25 8.26 -9.64 -5.30
N ILE A 26 7.15 -10.12 -5.87
CA ILE A 26 6.42 -9.39 -6.91
C ILE A 26 5.89 -8.09 -6.32
N VAL A 27 5.97 -6.99 -7.07
CA VAL A 27 5.40 -5.70 -6.73
C VAL A 27 4.31 -5.36 -7.75
N VAL A 28 3.13 -4.99 -7.26
CA VAL A 28 2.00 -4.54 -8.07
C VAL A 28 1.49 -3.19 -7.59
N SER A 29 0.82 -2.47 -8.46
CA SER A 29 0.04 -1.28 -8.08
C SER A 29 -1.32 -1.71 -7.51
N ARG A 30 -1.88 -0.97 -6.55
CA ARG A 30 -3.21 -1.25 -6.00
C ARG A 30 -4.29 -1.23 -7.10
N GLU A 31 -4.27 -0.22 -7.96
CA GLU A 31 -5.22 -0.03 -9.05
C GLU A 31 -5.09 -1.15 -10.10
N GLY A 32 -3.86 -1.58 -10.39
CA GLY A 32 -3.60 -2.71 -11.27
C GLY A 32 -4.08 -4.03 -10.65
N TYR A 33 -3.79 -4.25 -9.37
CA TYR A 33 -4.20 -5.44 -8.62
C TYR A 33 -5.72 -5.61 -8.65
N HIS A 34 -6.51 -4.54 -8.44
CA HIS A 34 -7.97 -4.63 -8.49
C HIS A 34 -8.52 -5.07 -9.86
N ARG A 35 -7.79 -4.79 -10.95
CA ARG A 35 -8.17 -5.19 -12.32
C ARG A 35 -7.77 -6.62 -12.68
N LEU A 36 -6.99 -7.30 -11.85
CA LEU A 36 -6.63 -8.70 -12.07
C LEU A 36 -7.82 -9.63 -11.81
N SER A 37 -7.84 -10.75 -12.53
CA SER A 37 -8.82 -11.82 -12.31
C SER A 37 -8.65 -12.45 -10.92
N PRO A 38 -9.70 -13.10 -10.37
CA PRO A 38 -9.60 -13.78 -9.07
C PRO A 38 -8.45 -14.79 -9.00
N LYS A 39 -8.21 -15.55 -10.09
CA LYS A 39 -7.12 -16.54 -10.17
C LYS A 39 -5.74 -15.88 -10.12
N GLU A 40 -5.54 -14.76 -10.81
CA GLU A 40 -4.28 -14.00 -10.76
C GLU A 40 -4.05 -13.43 -9.35
N LYS A 41 -5.11 -12.91 -8.70
CA LYS A 41 -5.03 -12.41 -7.33
C LYS A 41 -4.63 -13.52 -6.35
N GLU A 42 -5.22 -14.70 -6.48
CA GLU A 42 -4.89 -15.86 -5.64
C GLU A 42 -3.41 -16.24 -5.72
N VAL A 43 -2.85 -16.28 -6.92
CA VAL A 43 -1.41 -16.53 -7.11
C VAL A 43 -0.57 -15.46 -6.41
N LEU A 44 -0.90 -14.17 -6.56
CA LEU A 44 -0.18 -13.08 -5.90
C LEU A 44 -0.31 -13.13 -4.37
N ASN A 45 -1.46 -13.57 -3.86
CA ASN A 45 -1.70 -13.72 -2.43
C ASN A 45 -0.85 -14.87 -1.85
N GLN A 46 -0.78 -16.01 -2.53
CA GLN A 46 0.06 -17.15 -2.14
C GLN A 46 1.55 -16.80 -2.13
N LEU A 47 1.99 -15.96 -3.06
CA LEU A 47 3.37 -15.48 -3.14
C LEU A 47 3.68 -14.33 -2.19
N HIS A 48 2.70 -13.90 -1.38
CA HIS A 48 2.79 -12.70 -0.57
C HIS A 48 3.38 -11.53 -1.37
N ALA A 49 2.78 -11.21 -2.53
CA ALA A 49 3.25 -10.08 -3.31
C ALA A 49 3.09 -8.76 -2.53
N LEU A 50 3.82 -7.75 -2.96
CA LEU A 50 3.80 -6.40 -2.43
C LEU A 50 2.87 -5.55 -3.28
N VAL A 51 2.09 -4.69 -2.63
CA VAL A 51 1.17 -3.77 -3.29
C VAL A 51 1.49 -2.33 -2.91
N LEU A 52 1.69 -1.50 -3.92
CA LEU A 52 1.87 -0.06 -3.75
C LEU A 52 0.51 0.62 -3.61
N VAL A 53 0.34 1.37 -2.53
CA VAL A 53 -0.87 2.12 -2.21
C VAL A 53 -0.50 3.59 -2.07
N PHE A 54 -0.82 4.38 -3.11
CA PHE A 54 -0.59 5.82 -3.12
C PHE A 54 -1.96 6.48 -3.04
N SER A 55 -2.25 7.16 -1.93
CA SER A 55 -3.60 7.64 -1.63
C SER A 55 -3.58 8.71 -0.53
N LYS A 56 -4.74 9.21 -0.13
CA LYS A 56 -4.90 10.12 1.01
C LYS A 56 -5.41 9.37 2.22
N ILE A 57 -5.00 9.77 3.42
CA ILE A 57 -5.61 9.28 4.66
C ILE A 57 -7.04 9.81 4.73
N SER A 58 -8.03 8.93 4.87
CA SER A 58 -9.44 9.31 5.04
C SER A 58 -9.92 9.16 6.48
N TRP A 59 -9.34 8.22 7.23
CA TRP A 59 -9.76 7.95 8.61
C TRP A 59 -8.69 7.17 9.41
N PHE A 60 -8.66 7.35 10.73
CA PHE A 60 -7.87 6.54 11.66
C PHE A 60 -8.75 5.51 12.36
N ILE A 61 -8.56 4.23 12.06
CA ILE A 61 -9.48 3.15 12.46
C ILE A 61 -9.17 2.66 13.88
N TYR A 62 -7.89 2.45 14.20
CA TYR A 62 -7.51 1.79 15.45
C TYR A 62 -6.08 2.13 15.86
N PHE A 63 -5.88 2.34 17.16
CA PHE A 63 -4.58 2.45 17.82
C PHE A 63 -4.54 1.42 18.96
N ASN A 64 -3.56 0.52 18.91
CA ASN A 64 -3.25 -0.38 20.02
C ASN A 64 -1.75 -0.60 20.07
N GLU A 65 -1.20 -0.52 21.27
CA GLU A 65 0.22 -0.73 21.52
C GLU A 65 0.75 -2.08 20.97
N GLN A 66 -0.09 -3.11 20.94
CA GLN A 66 0.26 -4.45 20.46
C GLN A 66 -0.03 -4.67 18.97
N SER A 67 -0.96 -3.92 18.37
CA SER A 67 -1.45 -4.17 17.00
C SER A 67 -1.07 -3.08 16.00
N GLY A 68 -0.46 -1.98 16.46
CA GLY A 68 -0.04 -0.88 15.60
C GLY A 68 -1.17 0.11 15.28
N VAL A 69 -1.10 0.70 14.07
CA VAL A 69 -1.99 1.79 13.65
C VAL A 69 -2.70 1.42 12.35
N GLY A 70 -4.03 1.41 12.41
CA GLY A 70 -4.89 1.19 11.25
C GLY A 70 -5.40 2.50 10.67
N ILE A 71 -5.26 2.67 9.36
CA ILE A 71 -5.83 3.81 8.63
C ILE A 71 -6.71 3.33 7.47
N SER A 72 -7.73 4.11 7.13
CA SER A 72 -8.43 4.02 5.86
C SER A 72 -7.88 5.03 4.90
N THR A 73 -7.88 4.69 3.61
CA THR A 73 -7.51 5.62 2.55
C THR A 73 -8.71 6.09 1.75
N SER A 74 -8.57 7.21 1.02
CA SER A 74 -9.59 7.67 0.06
C SER A 74 -9.84 6.67 -1.07
N ALA A 75 -8.89 5.77 -1.31
CA ALA A 75 -9.01 4.62 -2.20
C ALA A 75 -9.82 3.45 -1.59
N ASN A 76 -10.43 3.61 -0.41
CA ASN A 76 -11.14 2.55 0.33
C ASN A 76 -10.26 1.32 0.61
N SER A 77 -8.98 1.57 0.93
CA SER A 77 -8.05 0.53 1.41
C SER A 77 -7.87 0.68 2.92
N HIS A 78 -7.87 -0.43 3.65
CA HIS A 78 -7.53 -0.46 5.07
C HIS A 78 -6.10 -0.92 5.20
N LEU A 79 -5.24 -0.05 5.72
CA LEU A 79 -3.80 -0.28 5.84
C LEU A 79 -3.43 -0.35 7.31
N GLN A 80 -2.61 -1.32 7.66
CA GLN A 80 -2.08 -1.46 9.02
C GLN A 80 -0.56 -1.28 9.03
N PHE A 81 -0.12 -0.39 9.90
CA PHE A 81 1.27 -0.05 10.12
C PHE A 81 1.70 -0.47 11.52
N ASP A 82 2.99 -0.70 11.68
CA ASP A 82 3.63 -0.85 13.00
C ASP A 82 3.41 0.41 13.85
N ILE A 83 3.32 0.26 15.18
CA ILE A 83 3.08 1.35 16.11
C ILE A 83 4.08 2.51 15.97
N ARG A 84 5.32 2.23 15.53
CA ARG A 84 6.36 3.25 15.31
C ARG A 84 5.97 4.31 14.29
N TYR A 85 5.01 4.03 13.41
CA TYR A 85 4.50 5.02 12.45
C TYR A 85 3.42 5.93 13.03
N TYR A 86 2.99 5.72 14.28
CA TYR A 86 1.86 6.46 14.86
C TYR A 86 2.02 7.97 14.81
N GLU A 87 3.10 8.50 15.38
CA GLU A 87 3.34 9.94 15.43
C GLU A 87 3.41 10.52 14.00
N THR A 88 4.12 9.84 13.09
CA THR A 88 4.21 10.27 11.68
C THR A 88 2.85 10.26 10.99
N LEU A 89 2.05 9.21 11.16
CA LEU A 89 0.73 9.12 10.55
C LEU A 89 -0.21 10.19 11.12
N ARG A 90 -0.14 10.43 12.43
CA ARG A 90 -0.89 11.50 13.10
C ARG A 90 -0.52 12.87 12.53
N ASP A 91 0.77 13.13 12.33
CA ASP A 91 1.28 14.40 11.80
C ASP A 91 0.95 14.60 10.31
N ILE A 92 0.87 13.52 9.53
CA ILE A 92 0.38 13.59 8.13
C ILE A 92 -1.07 14.07 8.10
N GLY A 93 -1.89 13.61 9.06
CA GLY A 93 -3.28 14.02 9.21
C GLY A 93 -4.23 13.42 8.18
N ILE A 94 -5.52 13.63 8.41
CA ILE A 94 -6.57 13.34 7.40
C ILE A 94 -6.32 14.24 6.19
N ASP A 95 -6.61 13.73 4.99
CA ASP A 95 -6.34 14.34 3.68
C ASP A 95 -4.85 14.45 3.28
N GLY A 96 -3.92 14.16 4.19
CA GLY A 96 -2.50 14.04 3.89
C GLY A 96 -2.22 12.88 2.92
N ASP A 97 -1.27 13.09 2.00
CA ASP A 97 -0.90 12.10 1.01
C ASP A 97 0.04 11.06 1.62
N ILE A 98 -0.21 9.78 1.33
CA ILE A 98 0.64 8.66 1.73
C ILE A 98 1.03 7.82 0.54
N LYS A 99 2.28 7.35 0.57
CA LYS A 99 2.85 6.40 -0.36
C LYS A 99 3.30 5.22 0.47
N ALA A 100 2.56 4.12 0.39
CA ALA A 100 2.81 2.93 1.19
C ALA A 100 3.07 1.70 0.32
N MET A 101 3.79 0.73 0.89
CA MET A 101 3.91 -0.60 0.32
C MET A 101 3.46 -1.62 1.36
N CYS A 102 2.49 -2.43 0.98
CA CYS A 102 1.84 -3.39 1.88
C CYS A 102 1.97 -4.81 1.36
N VAL A 103 1.80 -5.78 2.25
CA VAL A 103 1.81 -7.20 1.92
C VAL A 103 0.39 -7.69 1.59
N LEU A 104 0.26 -8.42 0.48
CA LEU A 104 -0.96 -9.17 0.16
C LEU A 104 -1.08 -10.44 1.02
N PRO A 105 -2.31 -10.92 1.30
CA PRO A 105 -3.60 -10.37 0.82
C PRO A 105 -4.20 -9.26 1.70
N TYR A 106 -3.71 -9.09 2.93
CA TYR A 106 -4.48 -8.40 3.97
C TYR A 106 -4.17 -6.91 4.15
N PHE A 107 -3.08 -6.41 3.54
CA PHE A 107 -2.62 -5.02 3.77
C PHE A 107 -2.34 -4.74 5.26
N ASP A 108 -2.05 -5.79 6.02
CA ASP A 108 -1.86 -5.79 7.48
C ASP A 108 -0.41 -5.44 7.88
N LYS A 109 0.51 -5.47 6.91
CA LYS A 109 1.93 -5.20 7.06
C LYS A 109 2.36 -4.17 6.03
N CYS A 110 2.24 -2.90 6.40
CA CYS A 110 2.62 -1.79 5.55
C CYS A 110 3.90 -1.10 6.03
N ILE A 111 4.69 -0.62 5.08
CA ILE A 111 5.76 0.35 5.31
C ILE A 111 5.41 1.66 4.61
N LEU A 112 5.69 2.77 5.28
CA LEU A 112 5.55 4.10 4.71
C LEU A 112 6.80 4.41 3.86
N LEU A 113 6.60 4.70 2.58
CA LEU A 113 7.67 5.03 1.64
C LEU A 113 7.87 6.54 1.50
N GLY A 114 6.78 7.29 1.59
CA GLY A 114 6.78 8.75 1.49
C GLY A 114 5.42 9.31 1.86
N PHE A 115 5.39 10.61 2.14
CA PHE A 115 4.16 11.29 2.55
C PHE A 115 4.24 12.79 2.25
N ARG A 116 3.08 13.44 2.29
CA ARG A 116 2.94 14.89 2.32
C ARG A 116 1.87 15.24 3.36
N MET A 117 2.23 16.10 4.30
CA MET A 117 1.29 16.59 5.32
C MET A 117 0.21 17.46 4.66
N PHE A 118 -0.97 17.50 5.27
CA PHE A 118 -2.05 18.42 4.92
C PHE A 118 -1.70 19.87 5.27
#